data_AF-A0AAI9Y0E9-F1
#
_entry.id   AF-A0AAI9Y0E9-F1
#
_cell.length_a   1.000
_cell.length_b   1.000
_cell.length_c   1.000
_cell.angle_alpha   90.00
_cell.angle_beta   90.00
_cell.angle_gamma   90.00
#
_symmetry.space_group_name_H-M   'P 1'
#
loop_
_entity.id
_entity.type
_entity.pdbx_description
1 polymer ?
#
loop_
_entity_poly.entity_id
_entity_poly.type
_entity_poly.pdbx_seq_one_letter_code
_entity_poly.pdbx_strand_id
1 'polypeptide(L)' 'MLNFKSLEYDSTKKIATVGASVTWEEVVGFMQQVDPDHSVPAARTPSIGVTGSILNGGLSWMPSEYGGISDPINFLEK' A
#
# COMPACT_ATOMS: atom_id res chain seq x y z
N MET A 1 -0.91 11.72 16.04
CA MET A 1 -1.49 10.94 14.92
C MET A 1 -0.74 9.60 14.77
N LEU A 2 -0.54 8.84 15.86
CA LEU A 2 0.25 7.58 15.86
C LEU A 2 -0.60 6.32 16.10
N ASN A 3 -1.88 6.46 16.43
CA ASN A 3 -2.73 5.34 16.85
C ASN A 3 -3.46 4.65 15.69
N PHE A 4 -3.32 5.13 14.45
CA PHE A 4 -3.97 4.55 13.27
C PHE A 4 -2.99 3.65 12.50
N LYS A 5 -2.54 2.57 13.16
CA LYS A 5 -1.53 1.62 12.65
C LYS A 5 -2.09 0.25 12.25
N SER A 6 -3.43 0.10 12.18
CA SER A 6 -4.05 -1.17 11.79
C SER A 6 -3.72 -1.55 10.35
N LEU A 7 -3.51 -2.84 10.12
CA LEU A 7 -3.32 -3.45 8.79
C LEU A 7 -4.22 -4.69 8.73
N GLU A 8 -5.12 -4.72 7.77
CA GLU A 8 -6.05 -5.83 7.56
C GLU A 8 -6.07 -6.21 6.08
N TYR A 9 -6.29 -7.48 5.78
CA TYR A 9 -6.35 -7.98 4.40
C TYR A 9 -7.48 -8.99 4.24
N ASP A 10 -8.35 -8.74 3.26
CA ASP A 10 -9.36 -9.69 2.78
C ASP A 10 -8.84 -10.36 1.50
N SER A 11 -8.38 -11.60 1.62
CA SER A 11 -7.80 -12.36 0.50
C SER A 11 -8.83 -12.79 -0.54
N THR A 12 -10.11 -12.85 -0.19
CA THR A 12 -11.18 -13.21 -1.13
C THR A 12 -11.53 -12.02 -2.01
N LYS A 13 -11.58 -10.81 -1.41
CA LYS A 13 -11.90 -9.58 -2.15
C LYS A 13 -10.67 -8.86 -2.70
N LYS A 14 -9.46 -9.27 -2.28
CA LYS A 14 -8.19 -8.62 -2.61
C LYS A 14 -8.17 -7.14 -2.19
N ILE A 15 -8.54 -6.89 -0.93
CA ILE A 15 -8.58 -5.54 -0.35
C ILE A 15 -7.68 -5.51 0.88
N ALA A 16 -6.67 -4.62 0.85
CA ALA A 16 -5.86 -4.27 2.02
C ALA A 16 -6.36 -2.96 2.63
N THR A 17 -6.78 -3.00 3.89
CA THR A 17 -7.16 -1.81 4.66
C THR A 17 -5.95 -1.34 5.46
N VAL A 18 -5.43 -0.17 5.09
CA VAL A 18 -4.19 0.37 5.66
C VAL A 18 -4.45 1.56 6.58
N GLY A 19 -3.91 1.49 7.80
CA GLY A 19 -4.01 2.55 8.78
C GLY A 19 -3.27 3.82 8.33
N ALA A 20 -3.85 4.99 8.62
CA ALA A 20 -3.33 6.27 8.16
C ALA A 20 -1.87 6.58 8.58
N SER A 21 -1.40 5.99 9.67
CA SER A 21 -0.09 6.27 10.27
C SER A 21 1.00 5.27 9.88
N VAL A 22 0.71 4.28 9.03
CA VAL A 22 1.71 3.29 8.59
C VAL A 22 2.62 3.87 7.50
N THR A 23 3.81 3.30 7.37
CA THR A 23 4.72 3.52 6.24
C THR A 23 4.45 2.50 5.14
N TRP A 24 4.90 2.79 3.92
CA TRP A 24 4.78 1.83 2.81
C TRP A 24 5.60 0.56 3.03
N GLU A 25 6.73 0.65 3.74
CA GLU A 25 7.52 -0.51 4.16
C GLU A 25 6.70 -1.45 5.05
N GLU A 26 5.98 -0.92 6.03
CA GLU A 26 5.11 -1.71 6.91
C GLU A 26 3.99 -2.41 6.10
N VAL A 27 3.40 -1.71 5.12
CA VAL A 27 2.33 -2.29 4.28
C VAL A 27 2.84 -3.41 3.38
N VAL A 28 3.94 -3.19 2.66
CA VAL A 28 4.50 -4.22 1.77
C VAL A 28 5.00 -5.41 2.58
N GLY A 29 5.63 -5.18 3.74
CA GLY A 29 6.05 -6.22 4.67
C GLY A 29 4.88 -7.04 5.20
N PHE A 30 3.76 -6.39 5.54
CA PHE A 30 2.53 -7.09 5.93
C PHE A 30 1.96 -7.95 4.79
N MET A 31 1.85 -7.41 3.58
CA MET A 31 1.37 -8.16 2.41
C MET A 31 2.24 -9.40 2.13
N GLN A 32 3.57 -9.26 2.22
CA GLN A 32 4.50 -10.38 2.04
C GLN A 32 4.28 -11.51 3.06
N GLN A 33 3.75 -11.21 4.25
CA GLN A 33 3.44 -12.20 5.28
C GLN A 33 2.08 -12.86 5.07
N VAL A 34 1.06 -12.10 4.63
CA VAL A 34 -0.32 -12.60 4.55
C VAL A 34 -0.72 -13.16 3.19
N ASP A 35 -0.07 -12.72 2.10
CA ASP A 35 -0.30 -13.19 0.73
C ASP A 35 0.98 -12.94 -0.11
N PRO A 36 1.94 -13.88 -0.10
CA PRO A 36 3.23 -13.72 -0.76
C PRO A 36 3.14 -13.43 -2.27
N ASP A 37 2.07 -13.90 -2.91
CA ASP A 37 1.82 -13.81 -4.35
C ASP A 37 1.20 -12.46 -4.76
N HIS A 38 0.74 -11.66 -3.79
CA HIS A 38 0.15 -10.34 -4.04
C HIS A 38 0.86 -9.23 -3.28
N SER A 39 0.74 -8.01 -3.78
CA SER A 39 1.22 -6.82 -3.08
C SER A 39 0.42 -5.57 -3.45
N VAL A 40 0.84 -4.44 -2.91
CA VAL A 40 0.27 -3.13 -3.21
C VAL A 40 1.33 -2.24 -3.88
N PRO A 41 0.93 -1.25 -4.69
CA PRO A 41 1.84 -0.23 -5.17
C PRO A 41 2.21 0.67 -4.00
N ALA A 42 3.50 0.70 -3.72
CA ALA A 42 4.07 1.55 -2.69
C ALA A 42 4.68 2.81 -3.30
N ALA A 43 4.79 3.86 -2.49
CA ALA A 43 5.58 5.02 -2.87
C ALA A 43 7.05 4.64 -3.05
N ARG A 44 7.77 5.41 -3.87
CA ARG A 44 9.20 5.19 -4.13
C ARG A 44 10.08 5.18 -2.88
N THR A 45 9.69 5.93 -1.86
CA THR A 45 10.40 5.98 -0.57
C THR A 45 9.62 5.18 0.47
N PRO A 46 10.03 3.95 0.84
CA PRO A 46 9.22 3.07 1.69
C PRO A 46 8.95 3.61 3.10
N SER A 47 9.85 4.45 3.63
CA SER A 47 9.76 4.99 4.99
C SER A 47 8.76 6.15 5.16
N ILE A 48 8.15 6.65 4.08
CA ILE A 48 7.15 7.73 4.18
C ILE A 48 5.79 7.17 4.57
N GLY A 49 5.01 7.98 5.28
CA GLY A 49 3.66 7.63 5.69
C GLY A 49 2.68 7.55 4.51
N VAL A 50 1.79 6.56 4.56
CA VAL A 50 0.79 6.29 3.53
C VAL A 50 -0.11 7.51 3.28
N THR A 51 -0.74 8.06 4.32
CA THR A 51 -1.74 9.14 4.18
C THR A 51 -1.22 10.35 3.43
N GLY A 52 -0.04 10.86 3.82
CA GLY A 52 0.51 12.06 3.20
C GLY A 52 0.81 11.85 1.71
N SER A 53 1.27 10.66 1.35
CA SER A 53 1.61 10.33 -0.04
C SER A 53 0.37 10.10 -0.92
N ILE A 54 -0.67 9.41 -0.41
CA ILE A 54 -1.92 9.16 -1.15
C ILE A 54 -2.71 10.45 -1.36
N LEU A 55 -2.81 11.33 -0.36
CA LEU A 55 -3.58 12.58 -0.47
C LEU A 55 -3.03 13.53 -1.54
N ASN A 56 -1.75 13.39 -1.89
CA ASN A 56 -1.11 14.13 -2.97
C ASN A 56 -1.09 13.35 -4.30
N GLY A 57 -1.89 12.28 -4.41
CA GLY A 57 -1.85 11.32 -5.50
C GLY A 57 -0.72 10.30 -5.31
N GLY A 58 0.52 10.78 -5.41
CA GLY A 58 1.72 9.98 -5.19
C GLY A 58 2.01 8.99 -6.33
N LEU A 59 3.26 8.97 -6.80
CA LEU A 59 3.71 8.03 -7.82
C LEU A 59 4.13 6.71 -7.19
N SER A 60 3.66 5.60 -7.76
CA SER A 60 4.13 4.27 -7.39
C SER A 60 5.56 4.02 -7.87
N TRP A 61 6.12 2.88 -7.48
CA TRP A 61 7.37 2.36 -8.05
C TRP A 61 7.28 2.06 -9.55
N MET A 62 6.09 1.75 -10.06
CA MET A 62 5.84 1.30 -11.44
C MET A 62 4.73 2.14 -12.09
N PRO A 63 4.89 3.47 -12.20
CA PRO A 63 3.79 4.37 -12.53
C PRO A 63 3.27 4.20 -13.97
N SER A 64 4.11 3.71 -14.89
CA SER A 64 3.71 3.45 -16.27
C SER A 64 2.81 2.21 -16.41
N GLU A 65 2.93 1.26 -15.49
CA GLU A 65 2.21 -0.03 -15.54
C GLU A 65 1.01 -0.02 -14.59
N TYR A 66 1.17 0.58 -13.40
CA TYR A 66 0.20 0.49 -12.31
C TYR A 66 -0.21 1.85 -11.73
N GLY A 67 0.18 2.96 -12.39
CA GLY A 67 -0.30 4.29 -12.03
C GLY A 67 0.17 4.80 -10.66
N GLY A 68 -0.68 5.60 -10.02
CA GLY A 68 -0.43 6.21 -8.72
C GLY A 68 -0.76 5.29 -7.56
N ILE A 69 -0.15 5.56 -6.41
CA ILE A 69 -0.49 4.84 -5.16
C ILE A 69 -1.88 5.22 -4.63
N SER A 70 -2.47 6.31 -5.13
CA SER A 70 -3.86 6.71 -4.87
C SER A 70 -4.88 6.00 -5.74
N ASP A 71 -4.45 5.25 -6.76
CA ASP A 71 -5.39 4.63 -7.68
C ASP A 71 -6.18 3.51 -6.96
N PRO A 72 -7.51 3.48 -7.05
CA PRO A 72 -8.35 2.62 -6.22
C PRO A 72 -8.34 1.14 -6.64
N ILE A 73 -7.83 0.82 -7.84
CA ILE A 73 -7.70 -0.55 -8.36
C ILE A 73 -6.24 -0.73 -8.74
N ASN A 74 -5.44 -1.25 -7.81
CA ASN A 74 -4.00 -1.18 -7.97
C ASN A 74 -3.23 -2.39 -7.39
N PHE A 75 -3.93 -3.46 -6.96
CA PHE A 75 -3.27 -4.65 -6.44
C PHE A 75 -2.31 -5.28 -7.48
N LEU A 76 -1.12 -5.64 -7.02
CA LEU A 76 -0.07 -6.22 -7.84
C LEU A 76 -0.10 -7.73 -7.69
N GLU A 77 -0.13 -8.44 -8.82
CA GLU A 77 0.14 -9.87 -8.91
C GLU A 77 1.62 -10.05 -9.24
N LYS A 78 2.31 -10.95 -8.54
CA LYS A 78 3.74 -11.24 -8.79
C LYS A 78 3.97 -12.37 -9.78
#